data_AF-A0AAU1UMK0-F1
#
_entry.id   AF-A0AAU1UMK0-F1
#
_cell.length_a   1.000
_cell.length_b   1.000
_cell.length_c   1.000
_cell.angle_alpha   90.00
_cell.angle_beta   90.00
_cell.angle_gamma   90.00
#
_symmetry.space_group_name_H-M   'P 1'
#
loop_
_entity.id
_entity.type
_entity.pdbx_description
1 polymer ?
#
loop_
_entity_poly.entity_id
_entity_poly.type
_entity_poly.pdbx_seq_one_letter_code
_entity_poly.pdbx_strand_id
1 'polypeptide(L)'
;MKLHTARWLLAPLRQLRTRRLMTRHGPTLAYDTAWALIALHSAPDETAFVRAWARENPGAAPGIHYDHWHTLNQAEQQRRLGWLRRHGHSPIQLLQLDAGLIHSAGLHVLDWGRPPAPADQHHATPPTRPRTREQP
;
A
#
# COMPACT_ATOMS: atom_id res chain seq x y z
N MET A 1 9.77 15.00 29.36
CA MET A 1 10.90 15.40 28.49
C MET A 1 10.35 16.10 27.25
N LYS A 2 11.00 17.16 26.79
CA LYS A 2 10.48 18.13 25.79
C LYS A 2 10.15 17.44 24.45
N LEU A 3 8.86 17.34 24.10
CA LEU A 3 8.34 16.78 22.83
C LEU A 3 9.07 17.34 21.59
N HIS A 4 9.46 18.62 21.63
CA HIS A 4 10.20 19.26 20.55
C HIS A 4 11.60 18.68 20.31
N THR A 5 12.28 18.18 21.34
CA THR A 5 13.65 17.66 21.23
C THR A 5 13.68 16.27 20.60
N ALA A 6 12.70 15.41 20.93
CA ALA A 6 12.55 14.10 20.31
C ALA A 6 12.20 14.20 18.81
N ARG A 7 11.39 15.20 18.43
CA ARG A 7 10.95 15.41 17.04
C ARG A 7 12.11 15.66 16.07
N TRP A 8 13.11 16.43 16.48
CA TRP A 8 14.27 16.72 15.62
C TRP A 8 15.27 15.55 15.57
N LEU A 9 15.50 14.88 16.69
CA LEU A 9 16.40 13.71 16.75
C LEU A 9 15.87 12.54 15.91
N LEU A 10 14.54 12.39 15.82
CA LEU A 10 13.91 11.34 15.03
C LEU A 10 13.68 11.72 13.57
N ALA A 11 13.87 12.99 13.16
CA ALA A 11 13.61 13.43 11.79
C ALA A 11 14.39 12.65 10.72
N PRO A 12 15.71 12.36 10.89
CA PRO A 12 16.46 11.58 9.91
C PRO A 12 16.01 10.12 9.85
N LEU A 13 15.74 9.51 11.01
CA LEU A 13 15.26 8.13 11.10
C LEU A 13 13.86 8.00 10.52
N ARG A 14 13.00 8.98 10.74
CA ARG A 14 11.65 9.05 10.16
C ARG A 14 11.75 9.15 8.64
N GLN A 15 12.57 10.06 8.12
CA GLN A 15 12.77 10.20 6.67
C GLN A 15 13.30 8.91 6.04
N LEU A 16 14.25 8.23 6.71
CA LEU A 16 14.75 6.93 6.26
C LEU A 16 13.65 5.87 6.24
N ARG A 17 12.83 5.78 7.30
CA ARG A 17 11.70 4.85 7.38
C ARG A 17 10.63 5.15 6.33
N THR A 18 10.33 6.42 6.07
CA THR A 18 9.42 6.86 5.00
C THR A 18 9.92 6.38 3.65
N ARG A 19 11.19 6.66 3.31
CA ARG A 19 11.78 6.20 2.03
C ARG A 19 11.77 4.68 1.91
N ARG A 20 12.12 3.96 2.99
CA ARG A 20 12.05 2.49 3.02
C ARG A 20 10.63 1.97 2.81
N LEU A 21 9.63 2.60 3.41
CA LEU A 21 8.23 2.23 3.23
C LEU A 21 7.80 2.43 1.77
N MET A 22 8.14 3.58 1.16
CA MET A 22 7.88 3.84 -0.25
C MET A 22 8.56 2.82 -1.16
N THR A 23 9.83 2.50 -0.94
CA THR A 23 10.55 1.51 -1.75
C THR A 23 9.92 0.12 -1.65
N ARG A 24 9.43 -0.26 -0.46
CA ARG A 24 8.79 -1.56 -0.23
C ARG A 24 7.39 -1.62 -0.85
N HIS A 25 6.60 -0.55 -0.68
CA HIS A 25 5.24 -0.47 -1.19
C HIS A 25 5.20 -0.31 -2.71
N GLY A 26 6.07 0.53 -3.25
CA GLY A 26 6.10 0.88 -4.66
C GLY A 26 5.62 2.30 -4.94
N PRO A 27 5.53 2.66 -6.23
CA PRO A 27 5.29 4.04 -6.69
C PRO A 27 3.89 4.58 -6.35
N THR A 28 2.96 3.72 -5.96
CA THR A 28 1.59 4.11 -5.58
C THR A 28 1.51 4.82 -4.23
N LEU A 29 2.56 4.74 -3.40
CA LEU A 29 2.59 5.39 -2.09
C LEU A 29 3.31 6.74 -2.16
N ALA A 30 2.55 7.82 -2.03
CA ALA A 30 3.08 9.18 -1.94
C ALA A 30 3.94 9.37 -0.69
N TYR A 31 4.94 10.26 -0.79
CA TYR A 31 5.87 10.55 0.31
C TYR A 31 5.14 11.05 1.56
N ASP A 32 4.18 11.97 1.40
CA ASP A 32 3.50 12.57 2.56
C ASP A 32 2.63 11.55 3.30
N THR A 33 1.91 10.70 2.55
CA THR A 33 1.16 9.57 3.12
C THR A 33 2.10 8.60 3.84
N ALA A 34 3.24 8.23 3.23
CA ALA A 34 4.23 7.38 3.88
C ALA A 34 4.79 8.02 5.16
N TRP A 35 5.05 9.33 5.14
CA TRP A 35 5.54 10.06 6.30
C TRP A 35 4.50 10.08 7.42
N ALA A 36 3.23 10.35 7.11
CA ALA A 36 2.14 10.35 8.06
C ALA A 36 1.94 8.97 8.71
N LEU A 37 2.01 7.89 7.91
CA LEU A 37 1.94 6.52 8.42
C LEU A 37 3.10 6.20 9.37
N ILE A 38 4.33 6.54 9.01
CA ILE A 38 5.49 6.34 9.90
C ILE A 38 5.39 7.20 11.16
N ALA A 39 4.86 8.42 11.06
CA ALA A 39 4.63 9.29 12.21
C ALA A 39 3.63 8.66 13.19
N LEU A 40 2.46 8.24 12.71
CA LEU A 40 1.45 7.54 13.51
C LEU A 40 2.00 6.25 14.14
N HIS A 41 2.77 5.48 13.38
CA HIS A 41 3.34 4.21 13.86
C HIS A 41 4.43 4.42 14.93
N SER A 42 5.27 5.44 14.78
CA SER A 42 6.42 5.64 15.68
C SER A 42 6.09 6.54 16.88
N ALA A 43 5.07 7.40 16.78
CA ALA A 43 4.71 8.38 17.78
C ALA A 43 3.20 8.71 17.72
N PRO A 44 2.33 7.92 18.37
CA PRO A 44 0.88 8.14 18.38
C PRO A 44 0.47 9.53 18.90
N ASP A 45 1.27 10.14 19.77
CA ASP A 45 1.04 11.49 20.29
C ASP A 45 1.07 12.58 19.19
N GLU A 46 1.66 12.28 18.03
CA GLU A 46 1.68 13.18 16.89
C GLU A 46 0.42 13.13 16.03
N THR A 47 -0.60 12.36 16.43
CA THR A 47 -1.90 12.28 15.72
C THR A 47 -2.51 13.66 15.48
N ALA A 48 -2.38 14.61 16.42
CA ALA A 48 -2.88 15.97 16.26
C ALA A 48 -2.20 16.72 15.10
N PHE A 49 -0.89 16.50 14.91
CA PHE A 49 -0.12 17.09 13.82
C PHE A 49 -0.53 16.48 12.48
N VAL A 50 -0.67 15.15 12.43
CA VAL A 50 -1.13 14.44 11.23
C VAL A 50 -2.54 14.89 10.83
N ARG A 51 -3.44 15.08 11.79
CA ARG A 51 -4.79 15.65 11.55
C ARG A 51 -4.76 17.10 11.06
N ALA A 52 -3.83 17.92 11.55
CA ALA A 52 -3.67 19.29 11.06
C ALA A 52 -3.22 19.27 9.59
N TRP A 53 -2.16 18.50 9.30
CA TRP A 53 -1.65 18.32 7.95
C TRP A 53 -2.72 17.77 6.98
N ALA A 54 -3.50 16.76 7.37
CA ALA A 54 -4.55 16.18 6.54
C ALA A 54 -5.71 17.17 6.25
N ARG A 55 -6.00 18.08 7.18
CA ARG A 55 -6.98 19.16 6.96
C ARG A 55 -6.47 20.21 5.97
N GLU A 56 -5.18 20.52 6.02
CA GLU A 56 -4.53 21.46 5.09
C GLU A 56 -4.33 20.86 3.69
N ASN A 57 -4.26 19.53 3.60
CA ASN A 57 -4.05 18.79 2.36
C ASN A 57 -5.21 17.80 2.13
N PRO A 58 -6.41 18.31 1.82
CA PRO A 58 -7.57 17.46 1.63
C PRO A 58 -7.35 16.53 0.43
N GLY A 59 -7.32 15.23 0.71
CA GLY A 59 -7.28 14.17 -0.29
C GLY A 59 -8.66 13.61 -0.60
N ALA A 60 -8.68 12.38 -1.11
CA ALA A 60 -9.89 11.59 -1.22
C ALA A 60 -10.43 11.16 0.16
N ALA A 61 -11.52 10.38 0.17
CA ALA A 61 -12.15 9.92 1.40
C ALA A 61 -11.13 9.29 2.38
N PRO A 62 -11.10 9.71 3.66
CA PRO A 62 -10.23 9.10 4.67
C PRO A 62 -10.46 7.60 4.82
N GLY A 63 -9.41 6.87 5.21
CA GLY A 63 -9.42 5.43 5.40
C GLY A 63 -8.42 4.69 4.50
N ILE A 64 -8.43 3.37 4.64
CA ILE A 64 -7.64 2.45 3.82
C ILE A 64 -8.48 2.02 2.62
N HIS A 65 -7.92 2.25 1.44
CA HIS A 65 -8.47 1.88 0.15
C HIS A 65 -7.53 0.89 -0.51
N TYR A 66 -8.06 0.06 -1.40
CA TYR A 66 -7.28 -0.96 -2.08
C TYR A 66 -7.23 -0.68 -3.57
N ASP A 67 -6.03 -0.74 -4.15
CA ASP A 67 -5.90 -0.62 -5.59
C ASP A 67 -6.45 -1.84 -6.34
N HIS A 68 -6.71 -1.65 -7.62
CA HIS A 68 -7.20 -2.72 -8.47
C HIS A 68 -6.04 -3.55 -8.98
N TRP A 69 -5.87 -4.76 -8.45
CA TRP A 69 -4.77 -5.65 -8.83
C TRP A 69 -4.63 -5.83 -10.35
N HIS A 70 -5.76 -5.97 -11.06
CA HIS A 70 -5.80 -6.18 -12.51
C HIS A 70 -5.34 -4.97 -13.34
N THR A 71 -5.30 -3.77 -12.76
CA THR A 71 -4.83 -2.56 -13.47
C THR A 71 -3.32 -2.38 -13.33
N LEU A 72 -2.65 -3.19 -12.51
CA LEU A 72 -1.21 -3.18 -12.35
C LEU A 72 -0.53 -3.86 -13.54
N ASN A 73 0.62 -3.34 -13.98
CA ASN A 73 1.43 -4.03 -14.98
C ASN A 73 2.01 -5.36 -14.43
N GLN A 74 2.42 -6.26 -15.32
CA GLN A 74 2.87 -7.59 -14.94
C GLN A 74 4.09 -7.57 -14.00
N ALA A 75 5.04 -6.65 -14.21
CA ALA A 75 6.23 -6.53 -13.36
C ALA A 75 5.87 -6.15 -11.91
N GLU A 76 4.94 -5.21 -11.74
CA GLU A 76 4.39 -4.78 -10.46
C GLU A 76 3.65 -5.92 -9.75
N GLN A 77 2.79 -6.64 -10.48
CA GLN A 77 2.07 -7.80 -9.95
C GLN A 77 3.06 -8.86 -9.44
N GLN A 78 4.11 -9.19 -10.21
CA GLN A 78 5.12 -10.16 -9.79
C GLN A 78 5.92 -9.66 -8.58
N ARG A 79 6.27 -8.38 -8.52
CA ARG A 79 6.96 -7.81 -7.35
C ARG A 79 6.13 -7.94 -6.08
N ARG A 80 4.84 -7.58 -6.15
CA ARG A 80 3.90 -7.66 -5.03
C ARG A 80 3.63 -9.11 -4.62
N LEU A 81 3.46 -10.03 -5.57
CA LEU A 81 3.36 -11.47 -5.28
C LEU A 81 4.59 -11.99 -4.56
N GLY A 82 5.79 -11.65 -5.05
CA GLY A 82 7.05 -12.03 -4.40
C GLY A 82 7.16 -11.49 -2.98
N TRP A 83 6.68 -10.28 -2.73
CA TRP A 83 6.60 -9.72 -1.37
C TRP A 83 5.59 -10.47 -0.50
N LEU A 84 4.35 -10.63 -0.97
CA LEU A 84 3.29 -11.31 -0.22
C LEU A 84 3.65 -12.76 0.11
N ARG A 85 4.34 -13.47 -0.80
CA ARG A 85 4.87 -14.81 -0.51
C ARG A 85 5.88 -14.84 0.63
N ARG A 86 6.67 -13.77 0.80
CA ARG A 86 7.69 -13.67 1.86
C ARG A 86 7.15 -13.14 3.19
N HIS A 87 6.19 -12.21 3.13
CA HIS A 87 5.77 -11.44 4.31
C HIS A 87 4.30 -11.64 4.70
N GLY A 88 3.48 -12.27 3.86
CA GLY A 88 2.04 -12.47 4.08
C GLY A 88 1.18 -11.22 3.95
N HIS A 89 1.77 -10.03 4.15
CA HIS A 89 1.07 -8.76 4.27
C HIS A 89 1.73 -7.67 3.41
N SER A 90 0.94 -6.65 3.07
CA SER A 90 1.47 -5.44 2.42
C SER A 90 2.40 -4.67 3.36
N PRO A 91 3.29 -3.81 2.84
CA PRO A 91 4.14 -2.96 3.67
C PRO A 91 3.37 -2.05 4.63
N ILE A 92 2.15 -1.62 4.26
CA ILE A 92 1.29 -0.79 5.12
C ILE A 92 0.68 -1.64 6.24
N GLN A 93 0.15 -2.83 5.91
CA GLN A 93 -0.37 -3.78 6.90
C GLN A 93 0.68 -4.18 7.94
N LEU A 94 1.95 -4.29 7.55
CA LEU A 94 3.06 -4.57 8.47
C LEU A 94 3.31 -3.46 9.50
N LEU A 95 2.79 -2.24 9.28
CA LEU A 95 2.85 -1.18 10.30
C LEU A 95 1.84 -1.40 11.44
N GLN A 96 0.88 -2.33 11.28
CA GLN A 96 -0.13 -2.68 12.26
C GLN A 96 -0.87 -1.45 12.83
N LEU A 97 -1.07 -0.45 11.97
CA LEU A 97 -1.84 0.74 12.33
C LEU A 97 -3.33 0.40 12.34
N ASP A 98 -4.01 0.87 13.37
CA ASP A 98 -5.46 0.75 13.46
C ASP A 98 -6.14 1.54 12.32
N ALA A 99 -7.08 0.89 11.63
CA ALA A 99 -7.80 1.50 10.52
C ALA A 99 -8.67 2.68 10.99
N GLY A 100 -9.22 2.59 12.21
CA GLY A 100 -9.94 3.68 12.85
C GLY A 100 -9.05 4.88 13.14
N LEU A 101 -7.81 4.66 13.56
CA LEU A 101 -6.80 5.71 13.73
C LEU A 101 -6.50 6.41 12.40
N ILE A 102 -6.23 5.66 11.33
CA ILE A 102 -5.97 6.23 9.98
C ILE A 102 -7.16 7.07 9.51
N HIS A 103 -8.38 6.54 9.66
CA HIS A 103 -9.61 7.25 9.30
C HIS A 103 -9.80 8.52 10.14
N SER A 104 -9.67 8.43 11.47
CA SER A 104 -9.81 9.57 12.38
C SER A 104 -8.69 10.62 12.22
N ALA A 105 -7.55 10.22 11.65
CA ALA A 105 -6.46 11.13 11.30
C ALA A 105 -6.75 11.90 10.01
N GLY A 106 -7.81 11.54 9.27
CA GLY A 106 -8.15 12.15 7.98
C GLY A 106 -7.27 11.66 6.83
N LEU A 107 -6.55 10.56 7.00
CA LEU A 107 -5.61 10.07 5.99
C LEU A 107 -6.32 9.22 4.95
N HIS A 108 -6.12 9.55 3.69
CA HIS A 108 -6.41 8.65 2.57
C HIS A 108 -5.18 7.78 2.28
N VAL A 109 -5.33 6.46 2.39
CA VAL A 109 -4.24 5.50 2.21
C VAL A 109 -4.64 4.49 1.15
N LEU A 110 -3.86 4.39 0.08
CA LEU A 110 -4.01 3.37 -0.95
C LEU A 110 -3.03 2.21 -0.68
N ASP A 111 -3.56 1.05 -0.33
CA ASP A 111 -2.83 -0.19 -0.10
C ASP A 111 -3.04 -1.19 -1.23
N TRP A 112 -2.30 -2.30 -1.21
CA TRP A 112 -2.35 -3.34 -2.23
C TRP A 112 -3.68 -4.08 -2.21
N GLY A 113 -4.35 -4.14 -3.36
CA GLY A 113 -5.46 -5.04 -3.60
C GLY A 113 -5.08 -6.52 -3.45
N ARG A 114 -6.10 -7.36 -3.28
CA ARG A 114 -5.92 -8.81 -3.17
C ARG A 114 -5.48 -9.38 -4.54
N PRO A 115 -4.43 -10.23 -4.59
CA PRO A 115 -4.10 -10.96 -5.81
C PRO A 115 -5.23 -11.95 -6.17
N PRO A 116 -5.48 -12.22 -7.46
CA PRO A 116 -6.49 -13.18 -7.87
C PRO A 116 -6.19 -14.56 -7.26
N ALA A 117 -7.26 -15.28 -6.89
CA ALA A 117 -7.12 -16.65 -6.44
C ALA A 117 -6.51 -17.51 -7.56
N PRO A 118 -5.73 -18.55 -7.24
CA PRO A 118 -5.10 -19.41 -8.25
C PRO A 118 -6.08 -20.18 -9.18
N ALA A 119 -7.40 -19.97 -9.08
CA ALA A 119 -8.41 -20.61 -9.93
C ALA A 119 -8.76 -19.82 -11.22
N ASP A 120 -8.41 -18.54 -11.33
CA ASP A 120 -8.87 -17.69 -12.45
C ASP A 120 -7.91 -17.65 -13.66
N GLN A 121 -6.84 -18.44 -13.67
CA GLN A 121 -5.89 -18.50 -14.79
C GLN A 121 -6.20 -19.63 -15.80
N HIS A 122 -7.24 -20.44 -15.56
CA HIS A 122 -7.58 -21.59 -16.43
C HIS A 122 -8.81 -21.37 -17.34
N HIS A 123 -9.48 -20.22 -17.32
CA HIS A 123 -10.50 -19.89 -18.31
C HIS A 123 -9.91 -19.19 -19.55
N ALA A 124 -8.83 -19.77 -20.09
CA ALA A 124 -8.46 -19.59 -21.49
C ALA A 124 -8.85 -20.88 -22.20
N THR A 125 -10.12 -20.97 -22.60
CA THR A 125 -10.61 -22.02 -23.51
C THR A 125 -9.65 -22.09 -24.70
N PRO A 126 -8.96 -23.21 -24.95
CA PRO A 126 -8.16 -23.32 -26.17
C PRO A 126 -9.11 -23.21 -27.36
N PRO A 127 -8.77 -22.46 -28.43
CA PRO A 127 -9.59 -22.45 -29.63
C PRO A 127 -9.60 -23.86 -30.22
N THR A 128 -10.76 -24.52 -30.14
CA THR A 128 -11.03 -25.77 -30.84
C THR A 128 -10.89 -25.51 -32.34
N ARG A 129 -9.72 -25.80 -32.90
CA ARG A 129 -9.54 -25.80 -34.35
C ARG A 129 -10.48 -26.86 -34.94
N PRO A 130 -11.36 -26.54 -35.89
CA PRO A 130 -12.11 -27.55 -36.61
C PRO A 130 -11.11 -28.38 -37.42
N ARG A 131 -11.05 -29.68 -37.10
CA ARG A 131 -10.28 -30.67 -37.82
C ARG A 131 -11.02 -30.99 -39.11
N THR A 132 -10.71 -30.27 -40.20
CA THR A 132 -11.16 -30.64 -41.54
C THR A 132 -10.49 -31.96 -41.90
N ARG A 133 -11.29 -33.02 -41.88
CA ARG A 133 -10.94 -34.36 -42.34
C ARG A 133 -10.94 -34.29 -43.87
N GLU A 134 -9.77 -34.35 -44.48
CA GLU A 134 -9.66 -34.75 -45.88
C GLU A 134 -10.12 -36.20 -45.99
N GLN A 135 -10.94 -36.48 -47.00
CA GLN A 135 -11.35 -37.82 -47.40
C GLN A 135 -11.07 -37.99 -48.91
N PRO A 136 -10.80 -39.24 -49.33
CA PRO A 136 -9.94 -39.59 -50.46
C PRO A 136 -10.58 -39.43 -51.84
#